data_AF-A0A1H9TZK1-F1
#
_entry.id   AF-A0A1H9TZK1-F1
#
_cell.length_a   1.000
_cell.length_b   1.000
_cell.length_c   1.000
_cell.angle_alpha   90.00
_cell.angle_beta   90.00
_cell.angle_gamma   90.00
#
_symmetry.space_group_name_H-M   'P 1'
#
loop_
_entity.id
_entity.type
_entity.pdbx_description
1 polymer ?
#
loop_
_entity_poly.entity_id
_entity_poly.type
_entity_poly.pdbx_seq_one_letter_code
_entity_poly.pdbx_strand_id
1 'polypeptide(L)' 'MDIETRIHLKDGRTIAIEDAFNLHKSFLDDFRTTRNNDGDLTFKDRDQEITVKAKNIVSFEIAILEK' A
#
# COMPACT_ATOMS: atom_id res chain seq x y z
N MET A 1 -15.01 -4.88 -10.64
CA MET A 1 -14.79 -3.55 -10.08
C MET A 1 -13.30 -3.50 -9.91
N ASP A 2 -12.65 -2.65 -10.68
CA ASP A 2 -11.20 -2.61 -10.69
C ASP A 2 -10.80 -1.57 -9.63
N ILE A 3 -9.89 -1.92 -8.73
CA ILE A 3 -9.49 -1.05 -7.62
C ILE A 3 -8.00 -0.78 -7.78
N GLU A 4 -7.61 0.48 -7.66
CA GLU A 4 -6.22 0.90 -7.63
C GLU A 4 -5.89 1.44 -6.25
N THR A 5 -4.84 0.89 -5.64
CA THR A 5 -4.26 1.42 -4.40
C THR A 5 -3.03 2.26 -4.75
N ARG A 6 -3.03 3.54 -4.37
CA ARG A 6 -1.88 4.43 -4.49
C ARG A 6 -1.21 4.63 -3.15
N ILE A 7 0.10 4.45 -3.11
CA ILE A 7 0.94 4.60 -1.91
C ILE A 7 1.83 5.82 -2.14
N HIS A 8 1.67 6.85 -1.31
CA HIS A 8 2.49 8.05 -1.38
C HIS A 8 3.68 7.94 -0.42
N LEU A 9 4.88 8.15 -0.94
CA LEU A 9 6.13 8.06 -0.19
C LEU A 9 6.67 9.44 0.20
N LYS A 10 7.49 9.48 1.26
CA LYS A 10 8.13 10.70 1.78
C LYS A 10 9.05 11.38 0.77
N ASP A 11 9.59 10.64 -0.18
CA ASP A 11 10.46 11.16 -1.24
C ASP A 11 9.68 11.74 -2.43
N GLY A 12 8.35 11.80 -2.34
CA GLY A 12 7.47 12.33 -3.38
C GLY A 12 7.06 11.31 -4.44
N ARG A 13 7.57 10.08 -4.41
CA ARG A 13 7.14 9.02 -5.32
C ARG A 13 5.76 8.50 -4.94
N THR A 14 4.99 8.11 -5.95
CA THR A 14 3.72 7.41 -5.78
C THR A 14 3.82 6.05 -6.46
N ILE A 15 3.42 5.00 -5.74
CA ILE A 15 3.36 3.63 -6.24
C ILE A 15 1.88 3.30 -6.43
N ALA A 16 1.48 3.01 -7.67
CA ALA A 16 0.14 2.52 -7.98
C ALA A 16 0.19 1.00 -8.07
N ILE A 17 -0.79 0.35 -7.44
CA ILE A 17 -0.93 -1.10 -7.43
C ILE A 17 -2.36 -1.41 -7.81
N GLU A 18 -2.52 -1.96 -9.01
CA GLU A 18 -3.78 -2.47 -9.52
C GLU A 18 -4.16 -3.75 -8.77
N ASP A 19 -5.45 -4.00 -8.57
CA ASP A 19 -5.98 -5.21 -7.91
C ASP A 19 -5.47 -5.50 -6.49
N ALA A 20 -4.68 -4.61 -5.90
CA ALA A 20 -4.24 -4.70 -4.52
C ALA A 20 -5.36 -4.29 -3.58
N PHE A 21 -6.36 -5.16 -3.42
CA PHE A 21 -7.36 -4.98 -2.39
C PHE A 21 -7.80 -6.28 -1.71
N ASN A 22 -6.89 -6.81 -0.89
CA ASN A 22 -7.27 -7.48 0.36
C ASN A 22 -6.89 -6.57 1.53
N LEU A 23 -7.44 -5.36 1.56
CA LEU A 23 -7.34 -4.46 2.72
C LEU A 23 -8.28 -4.97 3.82
N HIS A 24 -7.90 -6.09 4.41
CA HIS A 24 -8.53 -6.63 5.61
C HIS A 24 -8.23 -5.68 6.78
N LYS A 25 -9.12 -5.58 7.77
CA LYS A 25 -8.94 -4.72 8.95
C LYS A 25 -7.58 -4.92 9.64
N SER A 26 -7.06 -6.15 9.59
CA SER A 26 -5.73 -6.51 10.07
C SER A 26 -4.59 -5.76 9.37
N PHE A 27 -4.71 -5.41 8.09
CA PHE A 27 -3.67 -4.68 7.37
C PHE A 27 -3.41 -3.30 7.97
N LEU A 28 -4.46 -2.58 8.42
CA LEU A 28 -4.30 -1.27 9.04
C LEU A 28 -3.61 -1.36 10.41
N ASP A 29 -3.89 -2.42 11.16
CA ASP A 29 -3.25 -2.69 12.45
C ASP A 29 -1.79 -3.15 12.26
N ASP A 30 -1.53 -3.98 11.25
CA ASP A 30 -0.20 -4.41 10.82
C ASP A 30 0.63 -3.23 10.30
N PHE A 31 0.02 -2.32 9.52
CA PHE A 31 0.65 -1.08 9.06
C PHE A 31 1.09 -0.21 10.23
N ARG A 32 0.21 0.03 11.21
CA ARG A 32 0.51 0.84 12.40
C ARG A 32 1.66 0.25 13.19
N THR A 33 1.65 -1.07 13.39
CA THR A 33 2.69 -1.79 14.14
C THR A 33 4.03 -1.78 13.39
N THR A 34 4.01 -2.07 12.09
CA THR A 34 5.20 -2.14 11.23
C THR A 34 5.84 -0.76 11.05
N ARG A 35 5.04 0.31 10.91
CA ARG A 35 5.53 1.70 10.83
C ARG A 35 6.28 2.13 12.09
N ASN A 36 5.78 1.77 13.27
CA ASN A 36 6.41 2.13 14.54
C ASN A 36 7.73 1.38 14.78
N ASN A 37 7.89 0.19 14.20
CA ASN A 37 9.09 -0.65 14.33
C ASN A 37 10.07 -0.52 13.16
N ASP A 38 9.90 0.46 12.26
CA ASP A 38 10.71 0.63 11.04
C ASP A 38 10.76 -0.63 10.15
N GLY A 39 9.67 -1.39 10.17
CA GLY A 39 9.52 -2.62 9.41
C GLY A 39 9.23 -2.38 7.93
N ASP A 40 9.28 -3.46 7.16
CA ASP A 40 8.98 -3.49 5.74
C ASP A 40 7.52 -3.85 5.51
N LEU A 41 6.87 -3.14 4.58
CA LEU A 41 5.56 -3.49 4.05
C LEU A 41 5.71 -3.95 2.62
N THR A 42 5.25 -5.17 2.39
CA THR A 42 5.25 -5.77 1.07
C THR A 42 3.83 -5.75 0.53
N PHE A 43 3.68 -5.16 -0.65
CA PHE A 43 2.46 -5.10 -1.42
C PHE A 43 2.62 -6.04 -2.61
N LYS A 44 1.65 -6.93 -2.81
CA LYS A 44 1.67 -7.88 -3.93
C LYS A 44 0.48 -7.62 -4.84
N ASP A 45 0.78 -7.53 -6.12
CA ASP A 45 -0.14 -7.65 -7.25
C ASP A 45 0.18 -8.94 -8.01
N ARG A 46 -0.64 -9.33 -9.00
CA ARG A 46 -0.50 -10.55 -9.79
C ARG A 46 0.86 -10.68 -10.46
N ASP A 47 1.42 -9.56 -10.92
CA ASP A 47 2.68 -9.53 -11.68
C ASP A 47 3.83 -8.83 -10.93
N GLN A 48 3.55 -8.19 -9.78
CA GLN A 48 4.52 -7.34 -9.10
C GLN A 48 4.48 -7.50 -7.58
N GLU A 49 5.66 -7.62 -6.97
CA GLU A 49 5.86 -7.54 -5.53
C GLU A 49 6.69 -6.30 -5.21
N ILE A 50 6.14 -5.40 -4.39
CA ILE A 50 6.76 -4.13 -4.04
C ILE A 50 6.94 -4.07 -2.53
N THR A 51 8.19 -3.99 -2.08
CA THR A 51 8.50 -3.83 -0.66
C THR A 51 8.97 -2.41 -0.39
N VAL A 52 8.33 -1.75 0.58
CA VAL A 52 8.68 -0.39 1.01
C VAL A 52 8.79 -0.32 2.52
N LYS A 53 9.74 0.48 3.02
CA LYS A 53 9.85 0.78 4.44
C LYS A 53 8.60 1.51 4.92
N ALA A 54 7.92 0.99 5.92
CA ALA A 54 6.67 1.55 6.42
C ALA A 54 6.81 3.01 6.92
N LYS A 55 7.98 3.36 7.47
CA LYS A 55 8.30 4.75 7.86
C LYS A 55 8.32 5.74 6.69
N ASN A 56 8.49 5.26 5.46
CA ASN A 56 8.57 6.09 4.27
C ASN A 56 7.19 6.32 3.64
N ILE A 57 6.15 5.63 4.09
CA ILE A 57 4.79 5.84 3.60
C ILE A 57 4.15 7.04 4.31
N VAL A 58 3.64 7.99 3.54
CA VAL A 58 2.94 9.17 4.01
C VAL A 58 1.45 8.88 4.11
N SER A 59 0.85 8.40 3.02
CA SER A 59 -0.60 8.14 2.92
C SER A 59 -0.89 7.02 1.90
N PHE A 60 -2.13 6.54 1.96
CA PHE A 60 -2.72 5.61 1.01
C PHE A 60 -3.98 6.23 0.41
N GLU A 61 -4.19 6.01 -0.87
CA GLU A 61 -5.41 6.37 -1.59
C GLU A 61 -5.95 5.13 -2.30
N ILE A 62 -7.28 5.01 -2.36
CA ILE A 62 -7.97 3.88 -2.98
C ILE A 62 -8.92 4.46 -4.01
N ALA A 63 -8.68 4.16 -5.27
CA ALA A 63 -9.54 4.56 -6.37
C ALA A 63 -10.36 3.35 -6.83
N ILE A 64 -11.69 3.49 -6.84
CA ILE A 64 -12.59 2.54 -7.49
C ILE A 64 -12.67 2.96 -8.95
N LEU A 65 -12.20 2.11 -9.85
CA LEU A 65 -12.26 2.31 -11.29
C LEU A 65 -13.60 1.75 -11.80
N GLU A 66 -14.47 2.64 -12.29
CA GLU A 66 -15.65 2.24 -13.05
C GLU A 66 -15.21 1.77 -14.45
N LYS A 67 -15.81 0.67 -14.92
CA LYS A 67 -15.55 0.13 -16.27
C LYS A 67 -16.13 1.00 -17.37
#